data_AF-A0A9E0KNV4-F1
#
_entry.id   AF-A0A9E0KNV4-F1
#
_cell.length_a   1.000
_cell.length_b   1.000
_cell.length_c   1.000
_cell.angle_alpha   90.00
_cell.angle_beta   90.00
_cell.angle_gamma   90.00
#
_symmetry.space_group_name_H-M   'P 1'
#
loop_
_entity.id
_entity.type
_entity.pdbx_description
1 polymer ?
#
loop_
_entity_poly.entity_id
_entity_poly.type
_entity_poly.pdbx_seq_one_letter_code
_entity_poly.pdbx_strand_id
1 'polypeptide(L)'
;MRNIFSTRAGIIIVGAIIGVGAALLQYFGNPPNMGICVACFERDIAGALGLHRADVVQYLRPEIMGFVLGAFVAALLAGEYKPRGGSSPLIRFFLGIFAMMGALVFLGCPWRTLLRLAGGDGNALLGLAGLIAGIFIGVGFLKNGYSLGRSYAQKKAAGWVFPALMIGLLLLLVFQVSFAPGGPIFFSAKGPGSQHAPILISLIAGLVIGGLAQRSRFCTMGAFRDVILIRDFHLISGVAALLIFAFAANMLLGQFKPGFEGQPVAHTDHLWNFLGMT
;
A
#
# COMPACT_ATOMS: atom_id res chain seq x y z
N MET A 1 -20.79 12.24 14.69
CA MET A 1 -19.90 13.22 14.04
C MET A 1 -19.99 13.03 12.53
N ARG A 2 -20.37 14.05 11.75
CA ARG A 2 -20.37 13.97 10.28
C ARG A 2 -18.94 13.74 9.80
N ASN A 3 -18.69 12.68 9.02
CA ASN A 3 -17.35 12.36 8.55
C ASN A 3 -17.01 13.23 7.34
N ILE A 4 -16.35 14.37 7.59
CA ILE A 4 -16.03 15.38 6.58
C ILE A 4 -15.15 14.79 5.46
N PHE A 5 -14.30 13.81 5.79
CA PHE A 5 -13.41 13.12 4.84
C PHE A 5 -14.12 12.13 3.91
N SER A 6 -15.38 11.78 4.20
CA SER A 6 -16.20 10.91 3.34
C SER A 6 -17.03 11.71 2.32
N THR A 7 -16.91 13.02 2.28
CA THR A 7 -17.55 13.85 1.24
C THR A 7 -16.72 13.85 -0.04
N ARG A 8 -17.32 14.17 -1.20
CA ARG A 8 -16.57 14.23 -2.47
C ARG A 8 -15.36 15.17 -2.40
N ALA A 9 -15.51 16.33 -1.76
CA ALA A 9 -14.38 17.23 -1.50
C ALA A 9 -13.35 16.60 -0.55
N GLY A 10 -13.82 15.93 0.52
CA GLY A 10 -12.96 15.26 1.49
C GLY A 10 -12.07 14.17 0.87
N ILE A 11 -12.63 13.33 -0.01
CA ILE A 11 -11.85 12.25 -0.62
C ILE A 11 -10.85 12.74 -1.66
N ILE A 12 -11.15 13.85 -2.35
CA ILE A 12 -10.21 14.53 -3.26
C ILE A 12 -9.04 15.11 -2.45
N ILE A 13 -9.32 15.77 -1.32
CA ILE A 13 -8.27 16.30 -0.42
C ILE A 13 -7.40 15.16 0.11
N VAL A 14 -8.00 14.04 0.51
CA VAL A 14 -7.24 12.87 0.97
C VAL A 14 -6.36 12.32 -0.16
N GLY A 15 -6.89 12.17 -1.37
CA GLY A 15 -6.11 11.78 -2.55
C GLY A 15 -4.94 12.73 -2.81
N ALA A 16 -5.17 14.03 -2.72
CA ALA A 16 -4.13 15.05 -2.88
C ALA A 16 -3.02 14.93 -1.82
N ILE A 17 -3.38 14.82 -0.54
CA ILE A 17 -2.42 14.67 0.56
C ILE A 17 -1.59 13.40 0.38
N ILE A 18 -2.21 12.28 0.00
CA ILE A 18 -1.51 11.02 -0.25
C ILE A 18 -0.57 11.14 -1.46
N GLY A 19 -1.04 11.72 -2.56
CA GLY A 19 -0.26 11.87 -3.79
C GLY A 19 0.98 12.76 -3.57
N VAL A 20 0.81 13.93 -2.95
CA VAL A 20 1.92 14.82 -2.60
C VAL A 20 2.83 14.18 -1.55
N GLY A 21 2.26 13.56 -0.52
CA GLY A 21 3.03 12.88 0.53
C GLY A 21 3.90 11.75 -0.01
N ALA A 22 3.39 10.97 -0.97
CA ALA A 22 4.17 9.91 -1.61
C ALA A 22 5.33 10.46 -2.46
N ALA A 23 5.11 11.53 -3.22
CA ALA A 23 6.17 12.19 -3.99
C ALA A 23 7.25 12.81 -3.06
N LEU A 24 6.83 13.43 -1.96
CA LEU A 24 7.75 13.96 -0.96
C LEU A 24 8.56 12.85 -0.28
N LEU A 25 7.94 11.72 0.06
CA LEU A 25 8.67 10.58 0.62
C LEU A 25 9.74 10.05 -0.33
N GLN A 26 9.44 10.01 -1.64
CA GLN A 26 10.43 9.68 -2.66
C GLN A 26 11.56 10.71 -2.69
N TYR A 27 11.26 12.00 -2.60
CA TYR A 27 12.28 13.05 -2.53
C TYR A 27 13.18 12.92 -1.28
N PHE A 28 12.61 12.54 -0.14
CA PHE A 28 13.35 12.38 1.12
C PHE A 28 14.16 11.07 1.23
N GLY A 29 14.11 10.18 0.23
CA GLY A 29 14.99 9.01 0.17
C GLY A 29 14.31 7.66 -0.02
N ASN A 30 12.97 7.61 -0.10
CA ASN A 30 12.30 6.36 -0.51
C ASN A 30 12.61 6.03 -1.98
N PRO A 31 12.49 4.74 -2.38
CA PRO A 31 12.92 4.34 -3.70
C PRO A 31 12.16 5.08 -4.81
N PRO A 32 12.84 5.41 -5.93
CA PRO A 32 12.23 6.15 -7.02
C PRO A 32 11.06 5.36 -7.62
N ASN A 33 9.98 6.07 -7.96
CA ASN A 33 8.70 5.52 -8.40
C ASN A 33 8.02 4.57 -7.39
N MET A 34 8.38 4.63 -6.10
CA MET A 34 7.70 3.88 -5.04
C MET A 34 6.86 4.78 -4.13
N GLY A 35 7.42 5.87 -3.60
CA GLY A 35 6.77 6.75 -2.62
C GLY A 35 6.26 6.01 -1.38
N ILE A 36 5.08 5.37 -1.52
CA ILE A 36 4.48 4.41 -0.59
C ILE A 36 4.03 3.16 -1.37
N CYS A 37 4.56 1.99 -0.99
CA CYS A 37 4.14 0.72 -1.57
C CYS A 37 3.98 -0.37 -0.50
N VAL A 38 2.73 -0.69 -0.17
CA VAL A 38 2.43 -1.69 0.88
C VAL A 38 3.02 -3.06 0.56
N ALA A 39 2.82 -3.59 -0.65
CA ALA A 39 3.33 -4.91 -1.02
C ALA A 39 4.87 -4.98 -1.00
N CYS A 40 5.56 -4.00 -1.58
CA CYS A 40 7.03 -4.00 -1.58
C CYS A 40 7.60 -3.79 -0.17
N PHE A 41 6.96 -2.97 0.65
CA PHE A 41 7.42 -2.73 2.02
C PHE A 41 7.15 -3.92 2.95
N GLU A 42 6.04 -4.64 2.76
CA GLU A 42 5.79 -5.91 3.47
C GLU A 42 6.83 -6.98 3.10
N ARG A 43 7.23 -7.05 1.82
CA ARG A 43 8.37 -7.87 1.41
C ARG A 43 9.66 -7.41 2.12
N ASP A 44 9.95 -6.12 2.14
CA ASP A 44 11.17 -5.60 2.79
C ASP A 44 11.19 -5.95 4.30
N ILE A 45 10.04 -5.87 4.98
CA ILE A 45 9.87 -6.28 6.38
C ILE A 45 10.07 -7.79 6.53
N ALA A 46 9.49 -8.61 5.64
CA ALA A 46 9.67 -10.05 5.66
C ALA A 46 11.15 -10.43 5.47
N GLY A 47 11.88 -9.72 4.61
CA GLY A 47 13.31 -9.86 4.43
C GLY A 47 14.09 -9.48 5.68
N ALA A 48 13.75 -8.36 6.31
CA ALA A 48 14.40 -7.89 7.55
C ALA A 48 14.22 -8.88 8.71
N LEU A 49 13.04 -9.51 8.81
CA LEU A 49 12.74 -10.58 9.77
C LEU A 49 13.37 -11.93 9.40
N GLY A 50 13.96 -12.05 8.20
CA GLY A 50 14.61 -13.27 7.74
C GLY A 50 13.66 -14.35 7.24
N LEU A 51 12.42 -14.01 6.89
CA LEU A 51 11.44 -14.92 6.27
C LEU A 51 11.82 -15.27 4.82
N HIS A 52 12.65 -14.44 4.18
CA HIS A 52 13.39 -14.77 2.97
C HIS A 52 14.80 -14.15 3.03
N ARG A 53 15.71 -14.63 2.15
CA ARG A 53 17.15 -14.29 2.16
C ARG A 53 17.57 -13.43 0.95
N ALA A 54 16.72 -12.50 0.54
CA ALA A 54 17.03 -11.61 -0.57
C ALA A 54 17.70 -10.33 -0.04
N ASP A 55 19.02 -10.25 -0.14
CA ASP A 55 19.83 -9.21 0.53
C ASP A 55 19.54 -7.77 0.07
N VAL A 56 18.92 -7.61 -1.11
CA VAL A 56 18.58 -6.31 -1.70
C VAL A 56 17.31 -5.65 -1.14
N VAL A 57 16.53 -6.41 -0.35
CA VAL A 57 15.17 -6.05 0.09
C VAL A 57 14.94 -6.44 1.54
N GLN A 58 15.80 -5.92 2.42
CA GLN A 58 15.77 -6.15 3.86
C GLN A 58 15.79 -4.81 4.59
N TYR A 59 14.62 -4.37 5.04
CA TYR A 59 14.49 -3.17 5.88
C TYR A 59 13.14 -3.16 6.59
N LEU A 60 13.15 -2.89 7.89
CA LEU A 60 11.91 -2.64 8.63
C LEU A 60 11.37 -1.25 8.25
N ARG A 61 10.38 -1.21 7.36
CA ARG A 61 9.76 0.02 6.83
C ARG A 61 8.83 0.67 7.88
N PRO A 62 9.23 1.79 8.52
CA PRO A 62 8.39 2.46 9.53
C PRO A 62 7.10 3.03 8.95
N GLU A 63 7.00 3.22 7.62
CA GLU A 63 5.79 3.66 6.93
C GLU A 63 4.62 2.71 7.17
N ILE A 64 4.85 1.39 7.13
CA ILE A 64 3.79 0.38 7.33
C ILE A 64 3.34 0.35 8.79
N MET A 65 4.30 0.44 9.72
CA MET A 65 4.01 0.50 11.15
C MET A 65 3.18 1.76 11.46
N GLY A 66 3.60 2.92 10.93
CA GLY A 66 2.87 4.18 11.01
C GLY A 66 1.48 4.10 10.39
N PHE A 67 1.34 3.49 9.21
CA PHE A 67 0.06 3.33 8.52
C PHE A 67 -0.95 2.53 9.36
N VAL A 68 -0.50 1.41 9.94
CA VAL A 68 -1.34 0.58 10.81
C VAL A 68 -1.71 1.30 12.10
N LEU A 69 -0.74 1.92 12.76
CA LEU A 69 -0.98 2.63 14.03
C LEU A 69 -1.86 3.88 13.84
N GLY A 70 -1.66 4.62 12.75
CA GLY A 70 -2.46 5.79 12.39
C GLY A 70 -3.90 5.40 12.13
N ALA A 71 -4.12 4.34 11.36
CA ALA A 71 -5.46 3.80 11.12
C ALA A 71 -6.12 3.30 12.42
N PHE A 72 -5.36 2.62 13.29
CA PHE A 72 -5.85 2.12 14.57
C PHE A 72 -6.27 3.25 15.52
N VAL A 73 -5.41 4.27 15.71
CA VAL A 73 -5.72 5.45 16.54
C VAL A 73 -6.92 6.20 15.98
N ALA A 74 -6.98 6.44 14.66
CA ALA A 74 -8.12 7.09 14.04
C ALA A 74 -9.42 6.31 14.23
N ALA A 75 -9.39 4.97 14.16
CA ALA A 75 -10.55 4.12 14.40
C ALA A 75 -11.03 4.17 15.86
N LEU A 76 -10.10 4.23 16.83
CA LEU A 76 -10.42 4.36 18.25
C LEU A 76 -11.05 5.72 18.57
N LEU A 77 -10.43 6.81 18.09
CA LEU A 77 -10.93 8.18 18.30
C LEU A 77 -12.31 8.39 17.67
N ALA A 78 -12.58 7.73 16.54
CA ALA A 78 -13.88 7.76 15.87
C ALA A 78 -14.94 6.86 16.53
N GLY A 79 -14.57 5.99 17.47
CA GLY A 79 -15.46 4.97 18.03
C GLY A 79 -15.88 3.89 17.02
N GLU A 80 -15.17 3.77 15.90
CA GLU A 80 -15.46 2.83 14.81
C GLU A 80 -14.69 1.50 14.96
N TYR A 81 -13.79 1.42 15.94
CA TYR A 81 -12.98 0.22 16.17
C TYR A 81 -13.84 -0.98 16.58
N LYS A 82 -13.98 -1.93 15.65
CA LYS A 82 -14.72 -3.18 15.83
C LYS A 82 -13.89 -4.35 15.30
N PRO A 83 -13.21 -5.12 16.18
CA PRO A 83 -12.48 -6.32 15.78
C PRO A 83 -13.44 -7.33 15.16
N ARG A 84 -13.14 -7.77 13.94
CA ARG A 84 -13.91 -8.78 13.22
C ARG A 84 -12.97 -9.86 12.70
N GLY A 85 -13.39 -11.11 12.85
CA GLY A 85 -12.79 -12.27 12.20
C GLY A 85 -13.74 -12.77 11.13
N GLY A 86 -13.24 -13.18 9.97
CA GLY A 86 -14.11 -13.71 8.93
C GLY A 86 -14.10 -15.24 8.86
N SER A 87 -15.15 -15.81 8.26
CA SER A 87 -15.23 -17.23 7.90
C SER A 87 -14.27 -17.63 6.77
N SER A 88 -13.92 -18.92 6.66
CA SER A 88 -13.02 -19.45 5.61
C SER A 88 -11.60 -18.88 5.63
N PRO A 89 -10.84 -19.05 6.75
CA PRO A 89 -9.49 -18.51 6.89
C PRO A 89 -8.52 -19.03 5.81
N LEU A 90 -8.65 -20.31 5.44
CA LEU A 90 -7.77 -20.95 4.45
C LEU A 90 -7.90 -20.30 3.07
N ILE A 91 -9.14 -20.05 2.61
CA ILE A 91 -9.37 -19.39 1.31
C ILE A 91 -8.80 -17.97 1.32
N ARG A 92 -9.03 -17.20 2.39
CA ARG A 92 -8.46 -15.84 2.50
C ARG A 92 -6.94 -15.85 2.51
N PHE A 93 -6.33 -16.84 3.16
CA PHE A 93 -4.89 -17.00 3.20
C PHE A 93 -4.31 -17.26 1.79
N PHE A 94 -4.87 -18.21 1.04
CA PHE A 94 -4.43 -18.46 -0.34
C PHE A 94 -4.68 -17.27 -1.27
N LEU A 95 -5.82 -16.58 -1.15
CA LEU A 95 -6.06 -15.34 -1.90
C LEU A 95 -5.00 -14.28 -1.61
N GLY A 96 -4.57 -14.16 -0.35
CA GLY A 96 -3.46 -13.29 0.05
C GLY A 96 -2.13 -13.69 -0.59
N ILE A 97 -1.82 -15.00 -0.63
CA ILE A 97 -0.60 -15.50 -1.30
C ILE A 97 -0.62 -15.13 -2.79
N PHE A 98 -1.70 -15.42 -3.51
CA PHE A 98 -1.81 -15.09 -4.94
C PHE A 98 -1.74 -13.59 -5.20
N ALA A 99 -2.43 -12.78 -4.38
CA ALA A 99 -2.36 -11.32 -4.49
C ALA A 99 -0.94 -10.78 -4.25
N MET A 100 -0.22 -11.33 -3.27
CA MET A 100 1.15 -10.92 -2.98
C MET A 100 2.12 -11.37 -4.07
N MET A 101 1.98 -12.59 -4.60
CA MET A 101 2.78 -13.06 -5.73
C MET A 101 2.58 -12.17 -6.95
N GLY A 102 1.34 -11.86 -7.33
CA GLY A 102 1.04 -10.97 -8.44
C GLY A 102 1.63 -9.56 -8.25
N ALA A 103 1.39 -8.95 -7.09
CA ALA A 103 1.94 -7.64 -6.75
C ALA A 103 3.48 -7.62 -6.77
N LEU A 104 4.14 -8.71 -6.39
CA LEU A 104 5.60 -8.81 -6.45
C LEU A 104 6.13 -9.08 -7.84
N VAL A 105 5.40 -9.83 -8.69
CA VAL A 105 5.74 -10.01 -10.11
C VAL A 105 5.70 -8.66 -10.82
N PHE A 106 4.62 -7.88 -10.66
CA PHE A 106 4.55 -6.51 -11.18
C PHE A 106 5.54 -5.54 -10.52
N LEU A 107 6.12 -5.93 -9.38
CA LEU A 107 6.90 -5.06 -8.51
C LEU A 107 6.09 -3.81 -8.10
N GLY A 108 4.86 -3.99 -7.61
CA GLY A 108 4.07 -2.90 -7.04
C GLY A 108 2.69 -3.27 -6.56
N CYS A 109 2.13 -2.43 -5.68
CA CYS A 109 0.73 -2.46 -5.30
C CYS A 109 -0.07 -1.43 -6.12
N PRO A 110 -1.42 -1.41 -6.05
CA PRO A 110 -2.24 -0.45 -6.80
C PRO A 110 -1.85 1.02 -6.61
N TRP A 111 -1.39 1.42 -5.42
CA TRP A 111 -0.85 2.77 -5.20
C TRP A 111 0.45 2.98 -5.95
N ARG A 112 1.37 2.04 -5.87
CA ARG A 112 2.64 2.12 -6.60
C ARG A 112 2.41 2.14 -8.10
N THR A 113 1.42 1.42 -8.64
CA THR A 113 1.04 1.52 -10.06
C THR A 113 0.71 2.97 -10.43
N LEU A 114 -0.11 3.66 -9.64
CA LEU A 114 -0.46 5.06 -9.88
C LEU A 114 0.75 6.00 -9.72
N LEU A 115 1.61 5.75 -8.73
CA LEU A 115 2.81 6.56 -8.50
C LEU A 115 3.88 6.34 -9.58
N ARG A 116 4.02 5.11 -10.11
CA ARG A 116 4.86 4.80 -11.28
C ARG A 116 4.36 5.54 -12.51
N LEU A 117 3.05 5.53 -12.74
CA LEU A 117 2.43 6.28 -13.83
C LEU A 117 2.66 7.79 -13.66
N ALA A 118 2.51 8.32 -12.45
CA ALA A 118 2.83 9.71 -12.11
C ALA A 118 4.32 10.06 -12.26
N GLY A 119 5.22 9.08 -12.16
CA GLY A 119 6.66 9.22 -12.38
C GLY A 119 7.08 9.14 -13.86
N GLY A 120 6.16 8.79 -14.76
CA GLY A 120 6.41 8.67 -16.20
C GLY A 120 6.73 7.25 -16.69
N ASP A 121 6.54 6.23 -15.85
CA ASP A 121 6.71 4.82 -16.23
C ASP A 121 5.50 4.32 -17.03
N GLY A 122 5.69 4.10 -18.33
CA GLY A 122 4.65 3.60 -19.23
C GLY A 122 4.19 2.17 -18.92
N ASN A 123 5.02 1.35 -18.27
CA ASN A 123 4.64 -0.02 -17.89
C ASN A 123 3.53 -0.05 -16.84
N ALA A 124 3.35 1.05 -16.10
CA ALA A 124 2.27 1.19 -15.14
C ALA A 124 0.88 1.20 -15.80
N LEU A 125 0.77 1.60 -17.07
CA LEU A 125 -0.49 1.51 -17.82
C LEU A 125 -0.96 0.07 -17.98
N LEU A 126 -0.02 -0.85 -18.24
CA LEU A 126 -0.32 -2.27 -18.36
C LEU A 126 -0.70 -2.87 -17.01
N GLY A 127 -0.01 -2.50 -15.93
CA GLY A 127 -0.39 -2.89 -14.58
C GLY A 127 -1.77 -2.34 -14.17
N LEU A 128 -2.10 -1.12 -14.59
CA LEU A 128 -3.43 -0.53 -14.34
C LEU A 128 -4.52 -1.23 -15.16
N ALA A 129 -4.25 -1.55 -16.43
CA ALA A 129 -5.14 -2.33 -17.27
C ALA A 129 -5.37 -3.74 -16.70
N GLY A 130 -4.30 -4.38 -16.21
CA GLY A 130 -4.37 -5.67 -15.52
C GLY A 130 -5.26 -5.59 -14.27
N LEU A 131 -5.04 -4.61 -13.41
CA LEU A 131 -5.86 -4.37 -12.22
C LEU A 131 -7.35 -4.17 -12.56
N ILE A 132 -7.65 -3.40 -13.61
CA ILE A 132 -9.04 -3.17 -14.04
C ILE A 132 -9.67 -4.47 -14.57
N ALA A 133 -8.93 -5.23 -15.39
CA ALA A 133 -9.40 -6.51 -15.93
C ALA A 133 -9.63 -7.55 -14.81
N GLY A 134 -8.71 -7.65 -13.87
CA GLY A 134 -8.84 -8.52 -12.68
C GLY A 134 -10.07 -8.18 -11.84
N ILE A 135 -10.27 -6.89 -11.56
CA ILE A 135 -11.46 -6.40 -10.84
C ILE A 135 -12.74 -6.69 -11.63
N PHE A 136 -12.73 -6.53 -12.97
CA PHE A 136 -13.87 -6.84 -13.80
C PHE A 136 -14.26 -8.33 -13.72
N ILE A 137 -13.28 -9.23 -13.82
CA ILE A 137 -13.49 -10.68 -13.64
C ILE A 137 -14.01 -10.96 -12.22
N GLY A 138 -13.41 -10.37 -11.19
CA GLY A 138 -13.84 -10.51 -9.80
C GLY A 138 -15.27 -10.02 -9.56
N VAL A 139 -15.68 -8.91 -10.19
CA VAL A 139 -17.07 -8.42 -10.15
C VAL A 139 -18.01 -9.42 -10.81
N GLY A 140 -17.61 -10.11 -11.87
CA GLY A 140 -18.35 -11.22 -12.47
C GLY A 140 -18.65 -12.34 -11.45
N PHE A 141 -17.63 -12.80 -10.71
CA PHE A 141 -17.82 -13.78 -9.64
C PHE A 141 -18.73 -13.29 -8.52
N LEU A 142 -18.61 -12.01 -8.13
CA LEU A 142 -19.46 -11.40 -7.10
C LEU A 142 -20.94 -11.33 -7.54
N LYS A 143 -21.20 -11.01 -8.82
CA LYS A 143 -22.56 -11.02 -9.39
C LYS A 143 -23.17 -12.42 -9.42
N ASN A 144 -22.34 -13.46 -9.53
CA ASN A 144 -22.75 -14.86 -9.49
C ASN A 144 -22.92 -15.43 -8.06
N GLY A 145 -22.88 -14.58 -7.03
CA GLY A 145 -23.17 -14.98 -5.65
C GLY A 145 -21.96 -15.48 -4.85
N TYR A 146 -20.73 -15.27 -5.33
CA TYR A 146 -19.53 -15.59 -4.57
C TYR A 146 -19.49 -14.81 -3.25
N SER A 147 -19.32 -15.52 -2.13
CA SER A 147 -19.21 -14.94 -0.80
C SER A 147 -18.22 -15.72 0.07
N LEU A 148 -17.37 -14.99 0.80
CA LEU A 148 -16.42 -15.57 1.76
C LEU A 148 -17.05 -15.81 3.14
N GLY A 149 -18.39 -15.87 3.20
CA GLY A 149 -19.20 -16.04 4.40
C GLY A 149 -19.20 -14.83 5.35
N ARG A 150 -19.87 -14.98 6.50
CA ARG A 150 -20.12 -13.87 7.44
C ARG A 150 -18.88 -13.53 8.27
N SER A 151 -18.71 -12.24 8.56
CA SER A 151 -17.76 -11.77 9.58
C SER A 151 -18.39 -11.80 10.97
N TYR A 152 -17.65 -12.32 11.95
CA TYR A 152 -18.06 -12.43 13.35
C TYR A 152 -17.27 -11.43 14.20
N ALA A 153 -17.95 -10.86 15.20
CA ALA A 153 -17.29 -10.00 16.17
C ALA A 153 -16.26 -10.82 16.96
N GLN A 154 -15.07 -10.26 17.16
CA GLN A 154 -14.00 -10.87 17.92
C GLN A 154 -13.73 -10.09 19.20
N LYS A 155 -13.12 -10.76 20.19
CA LYS A 155 -12.72 -10.11 21.45
C LYS A 155 -11.74 -8.97 21.16
N LYS A 156 -11.84 -7.87 21.92
CA LYS A 156 -10.93 -6.71 21.79
C LYS A 156 -9.45 -7.10 21.89
N ALA A 157 -9.13 -8.04 22.77
CA ALA A 157 -7.77 -8.56 22.94
C ALA A 157 -7.17 -9.10 21.63
N ALA A 158 -7.94 -9.88 20.85
CA ALA A 158 -7.46 -10.41 19.57
C ALA A 158 -7.18 -9.30 18.55
N GLY A 159 -7.96 -8.22 18.58
CA GLY A 159 -7.76 -7.07 17.70
C GLY A 159 -6.56 -6.19 18.05
N TRP A 160 -6.08 -6.24 19.30
CA TRP A 160 -4.92 -5.45 19.76
C TRP A 160 -3.57 -6.12 19.44
N VAL A 161 -3.58 -7.41 19.13
CA VAL A 161 -2.37 -8.17 18.78
C VAL A 161 -1.63 -7.53 17.60
N PHE A 162 -2.36 -7.12 16.55
CA PHE A 162 -1.73 -6.58 15.34
C PHE A 162 -1.11 -5.19 15.55
N PRO A 163 -1.79 -4.20 16.17
CA PRO A 163 -1.14 -2.95 16.58
C PRO A 163 0.04 -3.17 17.54
N ALA A 164 -0.07 -4.09 18.49
CA ALA A 164 1.01 -4.40 19.42
C ALA A 164 2.25 -4.98 18.70
N LEU A 165 2.04 -5.86 17.71
CA LEU A 165 3.11 -6.38 16.85
C LEU A 165 3.80 -5.25 16.09
N MET A 166 3.05 -4.29 15.54
CA MET A 166 3.62 -3.14 14.83
C MET A 166 4.44 -2.22 15.73
N ILE A 167 4.01 -2.01 16.98
CA ILE A 167 4.80 -1.30 17.99
C ILE A 167 6.08 -2.09 18.30
N GLY A 168 5.98 -3.42 18.47
CA GLY A 168 7.13 -4.28 18.70
C GLY A 168 8.17 -4.16 17.57
N LEU A 169 7.75 -4.23 16.31
CA LEU A 169 8.63 -4.06 15.16
C LEU A 169 9.24 -2.65 15.11
N LEU A 170 8.48 -1.62 15.49
CA LEU A 170 8.98 -0.25 15.55
C LEU A 170 10.05 -0.08 16.62
N LEU A 171 9.84 -0.65 17.81
CA LEU A 171 10.83 -0.64 18.89
C LEU A 171 12.11 -1.36 18.45
N LEU A 172 11.97 -2.51 17.78
CA LEU A 172 13.13 -3.22 17.25
C LEU A 172 13.91 -2.40 16.21
N LEU A 173 13.23 -1.62 15.36
CA LEU A 173 13.87 -0.68 14.43
C LEU A 173 14.58 0.47 15.16
N VAL A 174 13.96 1.06 16.18
CA VAL A 174 14.52 2.21 16.93
C VAL A 174 15.74 1.78 17.76
N PHE A 175 15.66 0.63 18.44
CA PHE A 175 16.73 0.12 19.27
C PHE A 175 17.78 -0.70 18.49
N GLN A 176 17.60 -0.90 17.18
CA GLN A 176 18.52 -1.64 16.31
C GLN A 176 18.93 -2.99 16.92
N VAL A 177 17.96 -3.71 17.49
CA VAL A 177 18.22 -4.93 18.25
C VAL A 177 18.60 -6.07 17.30
N SER A 178 19.85 -6.50 17.34
CA SER A 178 20.29 -7.73 16.69
C SER A 178 20.14 -8.92 17.65
N PHE A 179 19.35 -9.93 17.29
CA PHE A 179 19.13 -11.10 18.15
C PHE A 179 20.35 -12.03 18.24
N ALA A 180 21.26 -11.98 17.25
CA ALA A 180 22.53 -12.70 17.22
C ALA A 180 23.52 -11.98 16.26
N PRO A 181 24.85 -12.19 16.35
CA PRO A 181 25.78 -11.75 15.31
C PRO A 181 25.43 -12.46 13.99
N GLY A 182 24.83 -11.72 13.06
CA GLY A 182 24.29 -12.26 11.79
C GLY A 182 22.86 -12.82 11.87
N GLY A 183 22.16 -12.65 12.99
CA GLY A 183 20.72 -12.94 13.10
C GLY A 183 19.85 -11.78 12.60
N PRO A 184 18.53 -11.99 12.43
CA PRO A 184 17.59 -10.88 12.26
C PRO A 184 17.83 -9.83 13.36
N ILE A 185 17.78 -8.54 13.09
CA ILE A 185 17.22 -7.84 11.93
C ILE A 185 18.27 -7.57 10.85
N PHE A 186 17.95 -7.93 9.61
CA PHE A 186 18.83 -7.66 8.45
C PHE A 186 18.56 -6.28 7.86
N PHE A 187 19.64 -5.58 7.52
CA PHE A 187 19.62 -4.30 6.82
C PHE A 187 20.34 -4.44 5.49
N SER A 188 19.66 -4.04 4.42
CA SER A 188 20.19 -4.11 3.07
C SER A 188 21.22 -3.00 2.83
N ALA A 189 22.41 -3.37 2.36
CA ALA A 189 23.47 -2.42 2.00
C ALA A 189 23.31 -1.84 0.58
N LYS A 190 22.58 -2.52 -0.31
CA LYS A 190 22.37 -2.12 -1.71
C LYS A 190 20.98 -2.51 -2.19
N GLY A 191 20.40 -1.69 -3.07
CA GLY A 191 19.09 -1.97 -3.68
C GLY A 191 17.94 -1.26 -2.98
N PRO A 192 16.68 -1.60 -3.31
CA PRO A 192 15.51 -0.85 -2.82
C PRO A 192 15.39 -0.82 -1.30
N GLY A 193 15.85 -1.87 -0.60
CA GLY A 193 15.84 -1.94 0.86
C GLY A 193 16.77 -0.92 1.54
N SER A 194 17.85 -0.51 0.87
CA SER A 194 18.79 0.50 1.37
C SER A 194 18.31 1.94 1.19
N GLN A 195 17.31 2.15 0.34
CA GLN A 195 16.73 3.47 0.05
C GLN A 195 15.53 3.70 0.97
N HIS A 196 15.72 4.51 2.00
CA HIS A 196 14.68 4.86 2.95
C HIS A 196 14.73 6.33 3.32
N ALA A 197 13.57 6.95 3.45
CA ALA A 197 13.46 8.28 4.04
C ALA A 197 13.78 8.24 5.56
N PRO A 198 14.07 9.39 6.19
CA PRO A 198 14.32 9.46 7.62
C PRO A 198 13.16 8.86 8.42
N ILE A 199 13.49 8.03 9.42
CA ILE A 199 12.52 7.23 10.20
C ILE A 199 11.35 8.09 10.70
N LEU A 200 11.65 9.30 11.21
CA LEU A 200 10.62 10.21 11.73
C LEU A 200 9.66 10.70 10.65
N ILE A 201 10.17 11.07 9.46
CA ILE A 201 9.34 11.54 8.35
C ILE A 201 8.47 10.41 7.83
N SER A 202 9.03 9.22 7.64
CA SER A 202 8.31 8.03 7.22
C SER A 202 7.22 7.63 8.22
N LEU A 203 7.50 7.72 9.53
CA LEU A 203 6.53 7.40 10.57
C LEU A 203 5.39 8.42 10.62
N ILE A 204 5.69 9.73 10.58
CA ILE A 204 4.68 10.80 10.56
C ILE A 204 3.81 10.66 9.31
N ALA A 205 4.42 10.48 8.14
CA ALA A 205 3.68 10.30 6.88
C ALA A 205 2.79 9.04 6.95
N GLY A 206 3.31 7.92 7.46
CA GLY A 206 2.55 6.71 7.69
C GLY A 206 1.35 6.93 8.62
N LEU A 207 1.54 7.59 9.77
CA LEU A 207 0.48 7.89 10.73
C LEU A 207 -0.64 8.75 10.11
N VAL A 208 -0.26 9.82 9.40
CA VAL A 208 -1.21 10.72 8.75
C VAL A 208 -1.98 9.98 7.66
N ILE A 209 -1.28 9.26 6.78
CA ILE A 209 -1.89 8.57 5.65
C ILE A 209 -2.77 7.42 6.12
N GLY A 210 -2.36 6.67 7.14
CA GLY A 210 -3.17 5.63 7.78
C GLY A 210 -4.44 6.19 8.41
N GLY A 211 -4.33 7.30 9.14
CA GLY A 211 -5.48 7.97 9.75
C GLY A 211 -6.49 8.49 8.71
N LEU A 212 -5.99 9.14 7.65
CA LEU A 212 -6.82 9.65 6.55
C LEU A 212 -7.47 8.51 5.75
N ALA A 213 -6.73 7.44 5.46
CA ALA A 213 -7.25 6.28 4.74
C ALA A 213 -8.35 5.57 5.55
N GLN A 214 -8.19 5.43 6.86
CA GLN A 214 -9.21 4.85 7.75
C GLN A 214 -10.50 5.69 7.74
N ARG A 215 -10.38 7.02 7.81
CA ARG A 215 -11.55 7.92 7.87
C ARG A 215 -12.27 8.05 6.52
N SER A 216 -11.53 8.09 5.42
CA SER A 216 -12.11 8.26 4.08
C SER A 216 -12.49 6.94 3.41
N ARG A 217 -12.04 5.78 3.94
CA ARG A 217 -12.16 4.46 3.31
C ARG A 217 -11.55 4.43 1.91
N PHE A 218 -10.44 5.13 1.74
CA PHE A 218 -9.72 5.23 0.47
C PHE A 218 -9.24 3.84 0.02
N CYS A 219 -9.80 3.32 -1.07
CA CYS A 219 -9.43 2.02 -1.61
C CYS A 219 -9.50 2.04 -3.14
N THR A 220 -8.36 1.84 -3.80
CA THR A 220 -8.27 1.83 -5.27
C THR A 220 -9.06 0.68 -5.90
N MET A 221 -8.97 -0.52 -5.33
CA MET A 221 -9.74 -1.68 -5.78
C MET A 221 -11.24 -1.46 -5.62
N GLY A 222 -11.64 -0.87 -4.48
CA GLY A 222 -13.02 -0.48 -4.23
C GLY A 222 -13.52 0.57 -5.22
N ALA A 223 -12.69 1.55 -5.58
CA ALA A 223 -13.03 2.59 -6.55
C ALA A 223 -13.41 2.02 -7.92
N PHE A 224 -12.59 1.13 -8.48
CA PHE A 224 -12.90 0.49 -9.77
C PHE A 224 -14.10 -0.44 -9.67
N ARG A 225 -14.19 -1.23 -8.60
CA ARG A 225 -15.35 -2.12 -8.35
C ARG A 225 -16.66 -1.32 -8.31
N ASP A 226 -16.70 -0.22 -7.56
CA ASP A 226 -17.91 0.56 -7.35
C ASP A 226 -18.36 1.28 -8.63
N VAL A 227 -17.42 1.72 -9.46
CA VAL A 227 -17.71 2.25 -10.81
C VAL A 227 -18.30 1.17 -11.72
N ILE A 228 -17.72 -0.05 -11.73
CA ILE A 228 -18.18 -1.14 -12.62
C ILE A 228 -19.53 -1.71 -12.16
N LEU A 229 -19.73 -1.87 -10.84
CA LEU A 229 -20.90 -2.55 -10.29
C LEU A 229 -22.09 -1.60 -10.05
N ILE A 230 -21.84 -0.42 -9.47
CA ILE A 230 -22.88 0.49 -8.94
C ILE A 230 -22.87 1.84 -9.69
N ARG A 231 -21.85 2.11 -10.50
CA ARG A 231 -21.60 3.41 -11.18
C ARG A 231 -21.42 4.57 -10.21
N ASP A 232 -20.80 4.31 -9.05
CA ASP A 232 -20.45 5.35 -8.07
C ASP A 232 -19.03 5.90 -8.34
N PHE A 233 -18.94 7.20 -8.62
CA PHE A 233 -17.69 7.91 -8.92
C PHE A 233 -17.07 8.62 -7.70
N HIS A 234 -17.57 8.37 -6.50
CA HIS A 234 -17.06 8.99 -5.28
C HIS A 234 -15.61 8.59 -5.00
N LEU A 235 -15.32 7.28 -4.86
CA LEU A 235 -13.97 6.79 -4.54
C LEU A 235 -12.96 7.06 -5.67
N ILE A 236 -13.41 6.94 -6.93
CA ILE A 236 -12.51 7.15 -8.08
C ILE A 236 -12.07 8.62 -8.21
N SER A 237 -12.88 9.57 -7.75
CA SER A 237 -12.47 10.99 -7.72
C SER A 237 -11.25 11.21 -6.80
N GLY A 238 -11.16 10.47 -5.69
CA GLY A 238 -9.97 10.48 -4.83
C GLY A 238 -8.76 9.79 -5.45
N VAL A 239 -8.96 8.67 -6.15
CA VAL A 239 -7.89 7.96 -6.87
C VAL A 239 -7.32 8.83 -8.00
N ALA A 240 -8.19 9.50 -8.75
CA ALA A 240 -7.78 10.46 -9.78
C ALA A 240 -7.04 11.65 -9.18
N ALA A 241 -7.50 12.18 -8.03
CA ALA A 241 -6.79 13.23 -7.32
C ALA A 241 -5.38 12.78 -6.89
N LEU A 242 -5.22 11.57 -6.35
CA LEU A 242 -3.91 11.01 -6.03
C LEU A 242 -2.97 11.02 -7.24
N LEU A 243 -3.43 10.54 -8.39
CA LEU A 243 -2.64 10.51 -9.61
C LEU A 243 -2.25 11.93 -10.08
N ILE A 244 -3.21 12.86 -10.13
CA ILE A 244 -2.98 14.23 -10.61
C ILE A 244 -2.01 14.98 -9.70
N PHE A 245 -2.22 14.92 -8.38
CA PHE A 245 -1.37 15.62 -7.42
C PHE A 245 0.02 14.98 -7.28
N ALA A 246 0.13 13.65 -7.38
CA ALA A 246 1.43 12.98 -7.45
C ALA A 246 2.19 13.37 -8.73
N PHE A 247 1.50 13.43 -9.88
CA PHE A 247 2.10 13.87 -11.13
C PHE A 247 2.58 15.32 -11.05
N ALA A 248 1.74 16.23 -10.53
CA ALA A 248 2.11 17.63 -10.33
C ALA A 248 3.31 17.78 -9.38
N ALA A 249 3.33 17.03 -8.26
CA ALA A 249 4.44 17.04 -7.33
C ALA A 249 5.73 16.49 -7.95
N ASN A 250 5.66 15.37 -8.68
CA ASN A 250 6.82 14.82 -9.40
C ASN A 250 7.37 15.78 -10.45
N MET A 251 6.49 16.52 -11.14
CA MET A 251 6.89 17.53 -12.12
C MET A 251 7.57 18.72 -11.44
N LEU A 252 7.05 19.20 -10.30
CA LEU A 252 7.67 20.27 -9.51
C LEU A 252 9.02 19.87 -8.91
N LEU A 253 9.16 18.61 -8.49
CA LEU A 253 10.39 18.07 -7.90
C LEU A 253 11.41 17.58 -8.94
N GLY A 254 11.09 17.67 -10.24
CA GLY A 254 11.97 17.20 -11.33
C GLY A 254 12.16 15.68 -11.36
N GLN A 255 11.26 14.91 -10.76
CA GLN A 255 11.32 13.44 -10.63
C GLN A 255 10.64 12.70 -11.79
N PHE A 256 9.99 13.42 -12.70
CA PHE A 256 9.31 12.84 -13.86
C PHE A 256 10.31 12.43 -14.95
N LYS A 257 10.34 11.12 -15.26
CA LYS A 257 11.16 10.54 -16.33
C LYS A 257 10.26 9.72 -17.25
N PRO A 258 9.84 10.26 -18.41
CA PRO A 258 8.99 9.52 -19.32
C PRO A 258 9.80 8.40 -20.00
N GLY A 259 9.27 7.18 -20.00
CA GLY A 259 9.91 6.06 -20.70
C GLY A 259 9.32 4.70 -20.35
N PHE A 260 9.55 3.72 -21.22
CA PHE A 260 9.22 2.31 -20.98
C PHE A 260 10.44 1.52 -20.49
N GLU A 261 11.64 1.93 -20.87
CA GLU A 261 12.91 1.24 -20.54
C GLU A 261 13.72 2.03 -19.51
N GLY A 262 14.52 1.33 -18.72
CA GLY A 262 15.41 1.94 -17.72
C GLY A 262 14.67 2.59 -16.53
N GLN A 263 13.38 2.29 -16.36
CA GLN A 263 12.59 2.80 -15.24
C GLN A 263 13.02 2.16 -13.91
N PRO A 264 13.09 2.93 -12.82
CA PRO A 264 13.59 2.43 -11.55
C PRO A 264 12.67 1.35 -10.96
N VAL A 265 13.28 0.20 -10.64
CA VAL A 265 12.64 -0.94 -9.98
C VAL A 265 11.37 -1.40 -10.74
N ALA A 266 11.44 -1.39 -12.06
CA ALA A 266 10.43 -1.84 -12.99
C ALA A 266 11.10 -2.74 -14.05
N HIS A 267 10.35 -3.73 -14.57
CA HIS A 267 10.78 -4.52 -15.72
C HIS A 267 9.93 -4.17 -16.94
N THR A 268 10.51 -4.35 -18.13
CA THR A 268 9.87 -4.05 -19.43
C THR A 268 8.95 -5.16 -19.92
N ASP A 269 8.90 -6.32 -19.25
CA ASP A 269 8.01 -7.40 -19.67
C ASP A 269 6.54 -7.00 -19.52
N HIS A 270 5.94 -6.64 -20.65
CA HIS A 270 4.57 -6.16 -20.75
C HIS A 270 3.53 -7.21 -20.36
N LEU A 271 3.81 -8.49 -20.65
CA LEU A 271 2.90 -9.59 -20.34
C LEU A 271 2.83 -9.82 -18.84
N TRP A 272 3.98 -9.89 -18.17
CA TRP A 272 4.04 -10.04 -16.71
C TRP A 272 3.54 -8.80 -15.98
N ASN A 273 3.72 -7.60 -16.55
CA ASN A 273 3.16 -6.38 -15.96
C ASN A 273 1.62 -6.41 -15.95
N PHE A 274 0.99 -6.94 -17.01
CA PHE A 274 -0.46 -7.10 -17.09
C PHE A 274 -0.94 -8.25 -16.19
N LEU A 275 -0.39 -9.46 -16.39
CA LEU A 275 -0.81 -10.67 -15.67
C LEU A 275 -0.52 -10.62 -14.16
N GLY A 276 0.51 -9.89 -13.73
CA GLY A 276 0.82 -9.73 -12.30
C GLY A 276 -0.25 -8.93 -11.54
N MET A 277 -1.02 -8.09 -12.25
CA MET A 277 -2.04 -7.23 -11.62
C MET A 277 -3.48 -7.66 -11.90
N THR A 278 -3.71 -8.64 -12.78
CA THR A 278 -5.03 -9.28 -13.02
C THR A 278 -5.40 -10.27 -11.93
#